data_AF-A0A9Q0LNY1-F1
#
_entry.id   AF-A0A9Q0LNY1-F1
#
_cell.length_a   1.000
_cell.length_b   1.000
_cell.length_c   1.000
_cell.angle_alpha   90.00
_cell.angle_beta   90.00
_cell.angle_gamma   90.00
#
_symmetry.space_group_name_H-M   'P 1'
#
loop_
_entity.id
_entity.type
_entity.pdbx_description
1 polymer ?
#
loop_
_entity_poly.entity_id
_entity_poly.type
_entity_poly.pdbx_seq_one_letter_code
_entity_poly.pdbx_strand_id
1 'polypeptide(L)'
;MKLKTKTNQKNKKPEKIEEIEVEPKLNEIELKWKEPKNEGSEIEKYEIEVNNEIIAESKKPKFIIENIKPSENYSIRIRAKNSKGEAEWSDEIKTKTEDKKPEKIEEIEVEPKLNEIELKWKEPKNEGSEIEKYEIEVNNEIIAEKLKIPKEKQNGVMKLKPKLMIKEPEE
;
A
#
# COMPACT_ATOMS: atom_id res chain seq x y z
N MET A 1 -36.44 50.28 21.71
CA MET A 1 -35.49 49.14 21.78
C MET A 1 -36.10 47.96 21.04
N LYS A 2 -35.48 47.47 19.95
CA LYS A 2 -35.91 46.23 19.29
C LYS A 2 -35.06 45.08 19.84
N LEU A 3 -35.69 44.18 20.59
CA LEU A 3 -35.09 42.91 20.98
C LEU A 3 -34.80 42.13 19.70
N LYS A 4 -33.52 42.04 19.31
CA LYS A 4 -33.09 41.09 18.30
C LYS A 4 -33.19 39.71 18.94
N THR A 5 -34.21 38.96 18.54
CA THR A 5 -34.33 37.53 18.81
C THR A 5 -33.02 36.85 18.40
N LYS A 6 -32.25 36.37 19.39
CA LYS A 6 -31.17 35.42 19.12
C LYS A 6 -31.84 34.19 18.53
N THR A 7 -31.60 33.93 17.26
CA THR A 7 -31.98 32.69 16.58
C THR A 7 -31.55 31.54 17.47
N ASN A 8 -32.52 30.74 17.92
CA ASN A 8 -32.29 29.52 18.68
C ASN A 8 -31.70 28.48 17.72
N GLN A 9 -30.40 28.63 17.40
CA GLN A 9 -29.68 27.68 16.56
C GLN A 9 -29.48 26.43 17.42
N LYS A 10 -30.31 25.42 17.19
CA LYS A 10 -30.31 24.18 17.97
C LYS A 10 -29.04 23.40 17.62
N ASN A 11 -28.04 23.42 18.50
CA ASN A 11 -26.79 22.70 18.30
C ASN A 11 -27.03 21.22 17.94
N LYS A 12 -26.30 20.70 16.95
CA LYS A 12 -26.40 19.30 16.49
C LYS A 12 -25.05 18.58 16.52
N LYS A 13 -25.12 17.25 16.40
CA LYS A 13 -23.96 16.40 16.08
C LYS A 13 -23.35 16.79 14.72
N PRO A 14 -22.07 16.51 14.46
CA PRO A 14 -21.45 16.86 13.19
C PRO A 14 -22.06 16.08 12.01
N GLU A 15 -21.94 16.63 10.81
CA GLU A 15 -22.25 15.91 9.56
C GLU A 15 -21.23 14.78 9.29
N LYS A 16 -21.58 13.88 8.37
CA LYS A 16 -20.68 12.83 7.88
C LYS A 16 -19.45 13.44 7.19
N ILE A 17 -18.30 12.80 7.32
CA ILE A 17 -17.08 13.19 6.59
C ILE A 17 -17.15 12.61 5.17
N GLU A 18 -17.08 13.46 4.16
CA GLU A 18 -17.19 13.07 2.73
C GLU A 18 -15.86 13.10 1.98
N GLU A 19 -14.95 14.01 2.33
CA GLU A 19 -13.67 14.21 1.63
C GLU A 19 -12.52 13.67 2.49
N ILE A 20 -12.04 12.46 2.17
CA ILE A 20 -10.92 11.78 2.85
C ILE A 20 -9.84 11.44 1.81
N GLU A 21 -8.64 11.96 2.03
CA GLU A 21 -7.42 11.60 1.33
C GLU A 21 -6.71 10.46 2.07
N VAL A 22 -6.37 9.40 1.33
CA VAL A 22 -5.70 8.21 1.85
C VAL A 22 -4.43 7.97 1.04
N GLU A 23 -3.28 7.95 1.72
CA GLU A 23 -1.99 7.70 1.11
C GLU A 23 -1.34 6.47 1.77
N PRO A 24 -1.47 5.28 1.16
CA PRO A 24 -0.83 4.06 1.66
C PRO A 24 0.67 4.06 1.37
N LYS A 25 1.44 3.56 2.33
CA LYS A 25 2.89 3.30 2.20
C LYS A 25 3.18 1.85 2.62
N LEU A 26 4.45 1.47 2.70
CA LEU A 26 4.87 0.10 3.04
C LEU A 26 4.34 -0.39 4.41
N ASN A 27 4.44 0.42 5.46
CA ASN A 27 4.06 0.02 6.83
C ASN A 27 3.20 1.06 7.55
N GLU A 28 2.66 2.02 6.80
CA GLU A 28 1.80 3.06 7.32
C GLU A 28 0.77 3.51 6.28
N ILE A 29 -0.33 4.10 6.73
CA ILE A 29 -1.31 4.81 5.89
C ILE A 29 -1.49 6.21 6.47
N GLU A 30 -1.23 7.23 5.67
CA GLU A 30 -1.57 8.61 6.03
C GLU A 30 -3.02 8.91 5.64
N LEU A 31 -3.75 9.50 6.60
CA LEU A 31 -5.11 9.96 6.44
C LEU A 31 -5.16 11.47 6.63
N LYS A 32 -5.82 12.16 5.71
CA LYS A 32 -6.16 13.58 5.81
C LYS A 32 -7.62 13.74 5.39
N TRP A 33 -8.37 14.58 6.08
CA TRP A 33 -9.76 14.82 5.72
C TRP A 33 -10.14 16.26 5.97
N LYS A 34 -11.31 16.62 5.46
CA LYS A 34 -11.90 17.94 5.73
C LYS A 34 -12.78 17.87 6.96
N GLU A 35 -12.68 18.89 7.81
CA GLU A 35 -13.56 19.06 8.95
C GLU A 35 -15.03 19.15 8.49
N PRO A 36 -15.94 18.28 8.97
CA PRO A 36 -17.34 18.31 8.57
C PRO A 36 -18.06 19.50 9.21
N LYS A 37 -19.20 19.90 8.64
CA LYS A 37 -20.00 20.97 9.23
C LYS A 37 -20.50 20.58 10.62
N ASN A 38 -20.40 21.53 11.53
CA ASN A 38 -20.86 21.41 12.91
C ASN A 38 -21.77 22.59 13.25
N GLU A 39 -23.09 22.38 13.30
CA GLU A 39 -24.08 23.43 13.55
C GLU A 39 -23.99 24.00 14.99
N GLY A 40 -22.92 24.74 15.32
CA GLY A 40 -22.76 25.47 16.59
C GLY A 40 -22.06 24.72 17.73
N SER A 41 -21.43 23.56 17.50
CA SER A 41 -20.65 22.85 18.53
C SER A 41 -19.33 22.34 17.96
N GLU A 42 -18.21 22.82 18.50
CA GLU A 42 -16.85 22.49 18.07
C GLU A 42 -16.60 20.98 18.06
N ILE A 43 -15.86 20.50 17.07
CA ILE A 43 -15.46 19.09 17.03
C ILE A 43 -14.42 18.85 18.10
N GLU A 44 -14.69 17.88 18.97
CA GLU A 44 -13.80 17.54 20.07
C GLU A 44 -12.73 16.54 19.63
N LYS A 45 -13.11 15.60 18.75
CA LYS A 45 -12.25 14.55 18.23
C LYS A 45 -12.84 13.85 17.01
N TYR A 46 -12.02 13.02 16.40
CA TYR A 46 -12.33 12.09 15.33
C TYR A 46 -11.99 10.67 15.81
N GLU A 47 -12.85 9.70 15.50
CA GLU A 47 -12.59 8.28 15.74
C GLU A 47 -12.23 7.63 14.41
N ILE A 48 -11.17 6.81 14.41
CA ILE A 48 -10.64 6.12 13.24
C ILE A 48 -10.88 4.62 13.43
N GLU A 49 -11.64 4.04 12.51
CA GLU A 49 -11.91 2.62 12.44
C GLU A 49 -11.12 1.99 11.31
N VAL A 50 -10.45 0.87 11.61
CA VAL A 50 -9.70 0.06 10.65
C VAL A 50 -10.16 -1.39 10.79
N ASN A 51 -10.53 -2.04 9.68
CA ASN A 51 -10.99 -3.44 9.66
C ASN A 51 -12.12 -3.75 10.66
N ASN A 52 -13.07 -2.81 10.81
CA ASN A 52 -14.20 -2.86 11.74
C ASN A 52 -13.84 -2.68 13.23
N GLU A 53 -12.62 -2.24 13.55
CA GLU A 53 -12.19 -1.93 14.91
C GLU A 53 -11.79 -0.46 15.05
N ILE A 54 -12.29 0.23 16.08
CA ILE A 54 -11.84 1.60 16.38
C ILE A 54 -10.46 1.51 17.01
N ILE A 55 -9.43 1.90 16.27
CA ILE A 55 -8.03 1.77 16.69
C ILE A 55 -7.48 3.03 17.36
N ALA A 56 -8.08 4.19 17.07
CA ALA A 56 -7.49 5.47 17.47
C ALA A 56 -8.50 6.62 17.48
N GLU A 57 -8.08 7.69 18.16
CA GLU A 57 -8.75 8.99 18.15
C GLU A 57 -7.76 10.09 17.73
N SER A 58 -8.21 11.07 16.96
CA SER A 58 -7.42 12.24 16.60
C SER A 58 -8.14 13.53 16.98
N LYS A 59 -7.39 14.54 17.42
CA LYS A 59 -7.91 15.91 17.64
C LYS A 59 -7.78 16.79 16.40
N LYS A 60 -7.10 16.31 15.37
CA LYS A 60 -6.84 17.04 14.13
C LYS A 60 -7.47 16.28 12.97
N PRO A 61 -7.79 16.94 11.85
CA PRO A 61 -8.38 16.27 10.69
C PRO A 61 -7.32 15.53 9.86
N LYS A 62 -6.47 14.78 10.54
CA LYS A 62 -5.40 13.94 10.01
C LYS A 62 -4.97 12.89 11.03
N PHE A 63 -4.49 11.76 10.55
CA PHE A 63 -3.95 10.67 11.37
C PHE A 63 -2.99 9.81 10.53
N ILE A 64 -2.03 9.14 11.18
CA ILE A 64 -1.16 8.16 10.54
C ILE A 64 -1.40 6.83 11.24
N ILE A 65 -1.79 5.81 10.47
CA ILE A 65 -1.91 4.44 10.95
C ILE A 65 -0.54 3.79 10.74
N GLU A 66 0.20 3.51 11.81
CA GLU A 66 1.54 2.91 11.76
C GLU A 66 1.52 1.42 12.14
N ASN A 67 2.65 0.73 11.96
CA ASN A 67 2.86 -0.67 12.34
C ASN A 67 1.90 -1.66 11.66
N ILE A 68 1.47 -1.34 10.44
CA ILE A 68 0.65 -2.20 9.60
C ILE A 68 1.51 -3.03 8.64
N LYS A 69 0.93 -4.12 8.12
CA LYS A 69 1.64 -5.04 7.24
C LYS A 69 1.72 -4.48 5.82
N PRO A 70 2.86 -4.67 5.12
CA PRO A 70 2.96 -4.41 3.70
C PRO A 70 2.04 -5.34 2.90
N SER A 71 1.70 -4.91 1.68
CA SER A 71 0.97 -5.73 0.71
C SER A 71 -0.40 -6.23 1.19
N GLU A 72 -0.99 -5.58 2.20
CA GLU A 72 -2.21 -6.01 2.89
C GLU A 72 -3.34 -5.02 2.62
N ASN A 73 -4.57 -5.52 2.52
CA ASN A 73 -5.76 -4.69 2.34
C ASN A 73 -6.32 -4.21 3.69
N TYR A 74 -6.72 -2.95 3.74
CA TYR A 74 -7.33 -2.32 4.90
C TYR A 74 -8.65 -1.65 4.51
N SER A 75 -9.68 -1.80 5.35
CA SER A 75 -10.89 -0.97 5.29
C SER A 75 -10.85 0.10 6.36
N ILE A 76 -11.19 1.35 6.01
CA ILE A 76 -11.05 2.52 6.87
C ILE A 76 -12.35 3.30 6.89
N ARG A 77 -12.79 3.71 8.09
CA ARG A 77 -13.88 4.67 8.29
C ARG A 77 -13.49 5.70 9.34
N ILE A 78 -14.00 6.91 9.19
CA ILE A 78 -13.73 8.02 10.13
C ILE A 78 -15.05 8.69 10.49
N ARG A 79 -15.23 9.06 11.76
CA ARG A 79 -16.35 9.90 12.19
C ARG A 79 -15.90 11.00 13.13
N ALA A 80 -16.56 12.15 13.06
CA ALA A 80 -16.36 13.25 14.00
C ALA A 80 -17.26 13.11 15.23
N LYS A 81 -16.81 13.66 16.36
CA LYS A 81 -17.58 13.73 17.61
C LYS A 81 -17.52 15.13 18.21
N ASN A 82 -18.66 15.61 18.68
CA ASN A 82 -18.76 16.81 19.49
C ASN A 82 -19.64 16.57 20.73
N SER A 83 -19.84 17.60 21.54
CA SER A 83 -20.70 17.56 22.75
C SER A 83 -22.17 17.16 22.51
N LYS A 84 -22.63 17.09 21.25
CA LYS A 84 -23.99 16.66 20.86
C LYS A 84 -24.05 15.22 20.38
N GLY A 85 -22.91 14.57 20.19
CA GLY A 85 -22.79 13.16 19.82
C GLY A 85 -21.85 12.92 18.64
N GLU A 86 -21.86 11.68 18.17
CA GLU A 86 -21.07 11.19 17.05
C GLU A 86 -21.81 11.40 15.71
N ALA A 87 -21.07 11.84 14.71
CA ALA A 87 -21.50 11.80 13.31
C ALA A 87 -21.71 10.34 12.84
N GLU A 88 -22.37 10.19 11.70
CA GLU A 88 -22.31 8.93 10.98
C GLU A 88 -20.87 8.64 10.52
N TRP A 89 -20.53 7.37 10.42
CA TRP A 89 -19.26 6.96 9.79
C TRP A 89 -19.19 7.45 8.35
N SER A 90 -17.99 7.81 7.91
CA SER A 90 -17.70 8.00 6.49
C SER A 90 -18.08 6.75 5.68
N ASP A 91 -18.11 6.90 4.35
CA ASP A 91 -18.10 5.71 3.50
C ASP A 91 -16.84 4.87 3.78
N GLU A 92 -16.96 3.56 3.60
CA GLU A 92 -15.85 2.64 3.77
C GLU A 92 -14.83 2.87 2.64
N ILE A 93 -13.60 3.17 3.02
CA ILE A 93 -12.48 3.32 2.08
C ILE A 93 -11.65 2.05 2.14
N LYS A 94 -11.44 1.42 1.00
CA LYS A 94 -10.54 0.26 0.87
C LYS A 94 -9.24 0.70 0.25
N THR A 95 -8.12 0.36 0.89
CA THR A 95 -6.77 0.65 0.40
C THR A 95 -5.86 -0.54 0.63
N LYS A 96 -4.77 -0.63 -0.13
CA LYS A 96 -3.74 -1.64 0.03
C LYS A 96 -2.42 -0.95 0.33
N THR A 97 -1.68 -1.40 1.34
CA THR A 97 -0.31 -0.94 1.59
C THR A 97 0.60 -1.28 0.42
N GLU A 98 1.69 -0.52 0.27
CA GLU A 98 2.65 -0.76 -0.81
C GLU A 98 3.20 -2.18 -0.73
N ASP A 99 3.50 -2.76 -1.89
CA ASP A 99 4.07 -4.09 -1.94
C ASP A 99 5.51 -4.07 -1.43
N LYS A 100 5.80 -4.98 -0.49
CA LYS A 100 7.18 -5.25 -0.12
C LYS A 100 7.92 -5.88 -1.30
N LYS A 101 9.08 -5.34 -1.65
CA LYS A 101 9.93 -5.92 -2.70
C LYS A 101 10.31 -7.36 -2.33
N PRO A 102 10.38 -8.28 -3.30
CA PRO A 102 10.93 -9.61 -3.07
C PRO A 102 12.34 -9.53 -2.49
N GLU A 103 12.69 -10.50 -1.65
CA GLU A 103 14.05 -10.62 -1.13
C GLU A 103 15.03 -11.04 -2.25
N LYS A 104 16.33 -10.99 -1.97
CA LYS A 104 17.34 -11.43 -2.93
C LYS A 104 17.25 -12.95 -3.11
N ILE A 105 17.47 -13.43 -4.33
CA ILE A 105 17.68 -14.86 -4.58
C ILE A 105 18.97 -15.28 -3.87
N GLU A 106 18.87 -16.21 -2.91
CA GLU A 106 20.00 -16.68 -2.11
C GLU A 106 20.87 -17.71 -2.84
N GLU A 107 20.24 -18.64 -3.55
CA GLU A 107 20.90 -19.77 -4.21
C GLU A 107 20.57 -19.79 -5.70
N ILE A 108 21.60 -19.69 -6.53
CA ILE A 108 21.54 -19.92 -7.98
C ILE A 108 22.42 -21.11 -8.29
N GLU A 109 21.82 -22.20 -8.77
CA GLU A 109 22.53 -23.33 -9.33
C GLU A 109 22.90 -23.03 -10.78
N VAL A 110 24.17 -23.22 -11.12
CA VAL A 110 24.71 -23.00 -12.46
C VAL A 110 25.23 -24.33 -12.98
N GLU A 111 24.64 -24.80 -14.08
CA GLU A 111 25.03 -26.05 -14.72
C GLU A 111 25.53 -25.77 -16.15
N PRO A 112 26.84 -25.89 -16.41
CA PRO A 112 27.37 -25.74 -17.76
C PRO A 112 26.99 -26.96 -18.61
N LYS A 113 26.56 -26.72 -19.85
CA LYS A 113 26.21 -27.74 -20.83
C LYS A 113 26.89 -27.44 -22.16
N LEU A 114 26.83 -28.41 -23.08
CA LEU A 114 27.36 -28.22 -24.43
C LEU A 114 26.62 -27.06 -25.13
N ASN A 115 27.30 -25.94 -25.30
CA ASN A 115 26.77 -24.71 -25.90
C ASN A 115 25.58 -24.09 -25.15
N GLU A 116 25.47 -24.28 -23.84
CA GLU A 116 24.54 -23.50 -23.01
C GLU A 116 24.99 -23.46 -21.54
N ILE A 117 24.54 -22.45 -20.80
CA ILE A 117 24.59 -22.45 -19.33
C ILE A 117 23.15 -22.52 -18.85
N GLU A 118 22.83 -23.50 -18.02
CA GLU A 118 21.53 -23.60 -17.36
C GLU A 118 21.62 -22.98 -15.96
N LEU A 119 20.76 -21.99 -15.70
CA LEU A 119 20.58 -21.36 -14.40
C LEU A 119 19.29 -21.89 -13.78
N LYS A 120 19.36 -22.31 -12.53
CA LYS A 120 18.19 -22.70 -11.73
C LYS A 120 18.21 -21.93 -10.41
N TRP A 121 17.06 -21.45 -9.97
CA TRP A 121 16.93 -20.79 -8.68
C TRP A 121 15.57 -21.07 -8.05
N LYS A 122 15.54 -20.94 -6.72
CA LYS A 122 14.31 -20.94 -5.94
C LYS A 122 13.70 -19.54 -5.97
N GLU A 123 12.38 -19.46 -5.97
CA GLU A 123 11.68 -18.19 -5.79
C GLU A 123 12.14 -17.55 -4.46
N PRO A 124 12.57 -16.27 -4.47
CA PRO A 124 12.97 -15.61 -3.25
C PRO A 124 11.76 -15.40 -2.35
N LYS A 125 12.02 -15.19 -1.05
CA LYS A 125 10.95 -14.84 -0.13
C LYS A 125 10.25 -13.56 -0.60
N ASN A 126 8.95 -13.66 -0.80
CA ASN A 126 8.11 -12.59 -1.30
C ASN A 126 6.90 -12.40 -0.38
N GLU A 127 6.89 -11.26 0.32
CA GLU A 127 5.77 -10.80 1.15
C GLU A 127 4.98 -9.69 0.42
N GLY A 128 5.23 -9.55 -0.89
CA GLY A 128 4.64 -8.62 -1.85
C GLY A 128 3.49 -9.22 -2.67
N SER A 129 3.10 -8.51 -3.73
CA SER A 129 2.38 -9.11 -4.86
C SER A 129 3.21 -10.17 -5.59
N GLU A 130 2.56 -11.02 -6.39
CA GLU A 130 3.19 -12.08 -7.20
C GLU A 130 4.39 -11.54 -8.01
N ILE A 131 5.51 -12.28 -8.00
CA ILE A 131 6.70 -11.91 -8.78
C ILE A 131 6.40 -12.07 -10.27
N GLU A 132 6.35 -10.95 -11.00
CA GLU A 132 6.01 -10.98 -12.43
C GLU A 132 7.19 -11.32 -13.34
N LYS A 133 8.43 -10.98 -12.93
CA LYS A 133 9.63 -11.10 -13.76
C LYS A 133 10.90 -11.26 -12.94
N TYR A 134 11.88 -11.87 -13.58
CA TYR A 134 13.28 -11.90 -13.16
C TYR A 134 14.14 -11.14 -14.17
N GLU A 135 15.21 -10.53 -13.67
CA GLU A 135 16.24 -9.87 -14.47
C GLU A 135 17.56 -10.59 -14.24
N ILE A 136 18.25 -10.92 -15.33
CA ILE A 136 19.52 -11.66 -15.28
C ILE A 136 20.60 -10.83 -15.94
N GLU A 137 21.63 -10.54 -15.16
CA GLU A 137 22.82 -9.79 -15.56
C GLU A 137 24.01 -10.74 -15.63
N VAL A 138 24.71 -10.73 -16.77
CA VAL A 138 25.95 -11.49 -16.99
C VAL A 138 27.00 -10.54 -17.53
N ASN A 139 28.18 -10.52 -16.92
CA ASN A 139 29.29 -9.63 -17.30
C ASN A 139 28.87 -8.14 -17.36
N ASN A 140 28.03 -7.70 -16.42
CA ASN A 140 27.46 -6.36 -16.35
C ASN A 140 26.51 -5.97 -17.50
N GLU A 141 25.98 -6.96 -18.21
CA GLU A 141 24.96 -6.76 -19.25
C GLU A 141 23.70 -7.52 -18.87
N ILE A 142 22.55 -6.84 -18.89
CA ILE A 142 21.24 -7.47 -18.69
C ILE A 142 20.92 -8.26 -19.96
N ILE A 143 20.99 -9.58 -19.87
CA ILE A 143 20.83 -10.47 -21.03
C ILE A 143 19.43 -11.09 -21.14
N ALA A 144 18.57 -10.87 -20.14
CA ALA A 144 17.16 -11.21 -20.22
C ALA A 144 16.31 -10.17 -19.48
N GLU A 145 15.59 -9.36 -20.25
CA GLU A 145 14.49 -8.55 -19.73
C GLU A 145 13.20 -9.36 -19.82
N LYS A 146 12.55 -9.62 -18.66
CA LYS A 146 11.15 -10.08 -18.57
C LYS A 146 10.92 -11.54 -18.97
N LEU A 147 11.55 -12.47 -18.26
CA LEU A 147 11.11 -13.87 -18.30
C LEU A 147 9.81 -14.02 -17.50
N LYS A 148 8.70 -14.32 -18.19
CA LYS A 148 7.48 -14.83 -17.54
C LYS A 148 7.69 -16.31 -17.25
N ILE A 149 7.75 -16.69 -15.98
CA ILE A 149 7.81 -18.10 -15.59
C ILE A 149 6.40 -18.70 -15.69
N PRO A 150 6.22 -19.87 -16.32
CA PRO A 150 4.94 -20.58 -16.31
C PRO A 150 4.55 -20.95 -14.87
N LYS A 151 3.31 -20.64 -14.46
CA LYS A 151 2.76 -20.81 -13.09
C LYS A 151 2.87 -22.22 -12.49
N GLU A 152 3.28 -23.21 -13.28
CA GLU A 152 3.33 -24.63 -12.92
C GLU A 152 4.69 -25.08 -12.37
N LYS A 153 5.71 -24.23 -12.36
CA LYS A 153 7.01 -24.51 -11.72
C LYS A 153 7.41 -23.32 -10.86
N GLN A 154 7.27 -23.45 -9.54
CA GLN A 154 7.69 -22.47 -8.52
C GLN A 154 9.23 -22.25 -8.47
N ASN A 155 9.94 -22.63 -9.54
CA ASN A 155 11.39 -22.55 -9.73
C ASN A 155 11.67 -21.90 -11.10
N GLY A 156 12.57 -20.93 -11.13
CA GLY A 156 13.06 -20.38 -12.39
C GLY A 156 14.10 -21.30 -13.00
N VAL A 157 13.96 -21.56 -14.31
CA VAL A 157 14.97 -22.24 -15.12
C VAL A 157 15.23 -21.41 -16.36
N MET A 158 16.47 -20.96 -16.56
CA MET A 158 16.89 -20.25 -17.77
C MET A 158 18.04 -20.96 -18.45
N LYS A 159 17.97 -21.05 -19.78
CA LYS A 159 19.05 -21.56 -20.62
C LYS A 159 19.67 -20.42 -21.41
N LEU A 160 20.95 -20.19 -21.17
CA LEU A 160 21.76 -19.17 -21.83
C LEU A 160 22.55 -19.78 -22.97
N LYS A 161 22.35 -19.29 -24.19
CA LYS A 161 23.11 -19.73 -25.37
C LYS A 161 24.36 -18.84 -25.60
N PRO A 162 25.48 -19.39 -26.08
CA PRO A 162 26.76 -18.70 -26.26
C PRO A 162 26.72 -17.40 -27.05
N LYS A 163 25.80 -17.25 -28.02
CA LYS A 163 25.63 -16.01 -28.79
C LYS A 163 25.25 -14.78 -27.93
N LEU A 164 24.79 -14.98 -26.70
CA LEU A 164 24.48 -13.92 -25.73
C LEU A 164 25.62 -13.65 -24.74
N MET A 165 26.74 -14.40 -24.81
CA MET A 165 27.84 -14.36 -23.85
C MET A 165 29.19 -13.90 -24.42
N ILE A 166 29.27 -13.73 -25.75
CA ILE A 166 30.52 -13.41 -26.44
C ILE A 166 30.39 -12.00 -27.02
N LYS A 167 31.09 -11.03 -26.42
CA LYS A 167 31.58 -9.88 -27.20
C LYS A 167 32.60 -10.45 -28.17
N GLU A 168 32.34 -10.34 -29.46
CA GLU A 168 33.42 -10.47 -30.44
C GLU A 168 34.51 -9.47 -30.03
N PRO A 169 35.78 -9.87 -29.90
CA PRO A 169 36.84 -8.92 -29.65
C PRO A 169 36.86 -7.92 -30.80
N GLU A 170 36.79 -6.63 -30.49
CA GLU A 170 37.00 -5.60 -31.51
C GLU A 170 38.42 -5.76 -32.08
N GLU A 171 38.51 -5.92 -33.40
CA GLU A 171 39.78 -5.94 -34.16
C GLU A 171 40.46 -4.58 -34.17
#